data_AF-A0A0M3QPC1-F1
#
_entry.id   AF-A0A0M3QPC1-F1
#
_cell.length_a   1.000
_cell.length_b   1.000
_cell.length_c   1.000
_cell.angle_alpha   90.00
_cell.angle_beta   90.00
_cell.angle_gamma   90.00
#
_symmetry.space_group_name_H-M   'P 1'
#
loop_
_entity.id
_entity.type
_entity.pdbx_description
1 polymer ?
#
loop_
_entity_poly.entity_id
_entity_poly.type
_entity_poly.pdbx_seq_one_letter_code
_entity_poly.pdbx_strand_id
1 'polypeptide(L)'
;MSVLTERIEERFQMPLADLRRAVENSPQANPEATALVHWHGLLAETQQALDTAEDALVEALGTQPADVFDDRVMELAHQVNSAVASRDGRAMVVNYLLEPNAPGKRGPGAWRGASPAARRAPALPTSPPTLPSVRNTTARGAAR
;
A
#
# COMPACT_ATOMS: atom_id res chain seq x y z
N MET A 1 14.35 -0.73 -10.46
CA MET A 1 14.57 -0.47 -9.01
C MET A 1 15.83 0.34 -8.71
N SER A 2 16.90 0.28 -9.52
CA SER A 2 18.21 0.85 -9.19
C SER A 2 18.21 2.34 -8.87
N VAL A 3 17.50 3.18 -9.65
CA VAL A 3 17.53 4.65 -9.46
C VAL A 3 17.06 5.09 -8.07
N LEU A 4 16.04 4.44 -7.50
CA LEU A 4 15.57 4.78 -6.15
C LEU A 4 16.55 4.27 -5.09
N THR A 5 17.14 3.09 -5.30
CA THR A 5 18.19 2.56 -4.42
C THR A 5 19.40 3.49 -4.39
N GLU A 6 19.91 3.90 -5.56
CA GLU A 6 21.03 4.83 -5.70
C GLU A 6 20.75 6.15 -4.97
N ARG A 7 19.58 6.75 -5.16
CA ARG A 7 19.19 7.99 -4.47
C ARG A 7 19.10 7.85 -2.95
N ILE A 8 18.74 6.65 -2.44
CA ILE A 8 18.77 6.38 -0.99
C ILE A 8 20.23 6.36 -0.53
N GLU A 9 21.09 5.63 -1.24
CA GLU A 9 22.50 5.49 -0.87
C GLU A 9 23.23 6.84 -0.92
N GLU A 10 22.98 7.65 -1.94
CA GLU A 10 23.47 9.03 -2.04
C GLU A 10 22.98 9.89 -0.87
N ARG A 11 21.71 9.76 -0.47
CA ARG A 11 21.18 10.58 0.63
C ARG A 11 21.79 10.22 1.98
N PHE A 12 22.00 8.94 2.25
CA PHE A 12 22.52 8.46 3.54
C PHE A 12 24.04 8.25 3.53
N GLN A 13 24.69 8.45 2.38
CA GLN A 13 26.13 8.26 2.18
C GLN A 13 26.61 6.87 2.64
N MET A 14 25.76 5.85 2.45
CA MET A 14 26.05 4.48 2.83
C MET A 14 25.25 3.48 1.99
N PRO A 15 25.74 2.24 1.79
CA PRO A 15 25.01 1.21 1.06
C PRO A 15 23.67 0.87 1.71
N LEU A 16 22.66 0.54 0.90
CA LEU A 16 21.30 0.25 1.39
C LEU A 16 21.29 -0.94 2.36
N ALA A 17 22.17 -1.92 2.15
CA ALA A 17 22.31 -3.07 3.05
C ALA A 17 22.79 -2.65 4.45
N ASP A 18 23.72 -1.70 4.54
CA ASP A 18 24.22 -1.19 5.82
C ASP A 18 23.22 -0.26 6.48
N LEU A 19 22.50 0.55 5.69
CA LEU A 19 21.39 1.36 6.17
C LEU A 19 20.29 0.50 6.81
N ARG A 20 19.94 -0.63 6.18
CA ARG A 20 18.98 -1.62 6.72
C ARG A 20 19.44 -2.14 8.08
N ARG A 21 20.69 -2.59 8.18
CA ARG A 21 21.27 -3.07 9.45
C ARG A 21 21.26 -1.98 10.52
N ALA A 22 21.62 -0.75 10.17
CA ALA A 22 21.62 0.38 11.11
C ALA A 22 20.21 0.67 11.64
N VAL A 23 19.21 0.66 10.77
CA VAL A 23 17.79 0.82 11.13
C VAL A 23 17.30 -0.33 12.01
N GLU A 24 17.65 -1.57 11.70
CA GLU A 24 17.28 -2.74 12.50
C GLU A 24 17.85 -2.68 13.92
N ASN A 25 19.12 -2.27 14.04
CA ASN A 25 19.80 -2.16 15.33
C ASN A 25 19.30 -0.98 16.17
N SER A 26 18.87 0.13 15.55
CA SER A 26 18.49 1.35 16.26
C SER A 26 17.42 2.14 15.49
N PRO A 27 16.17 1.65 15.43
CA PRO A 27 15.13 2.23 14.59
C PRO A 27 14.69 3.64 15.02
N GLN A 28 14.97 4.02 16.27
CA GLN A 28 14.64 5.34 16.82
C GLN A 28 15.71 6.39 16.54
N ALA A 29 16.92 6.00 16.12
CA ALA A 29 18.02 6.94 15.86
C ALA A 29 17.73 7.86 14.67
N ASN A 30 17.01 7.35 13.67
CA ASN A 30 16.55 8.13 12.54
C ASN A 30 15.19 7.62 12.03
N PRO A 31 14.07 8.21 12.49
CA PRO A 31 12.73 7.80 12.07
C PRO A 31 12.47 7.92 10.56
N GLU A 32 13.12 8.87 9.88
CA GLU A 32 12.96 9.04 8.43
C GLU A 32 13.68 7.94 7.65
N ALA A 33 14.90 7.55 8.08
CA ALA A 33 15.62 6.40 7.53
C ALA A 33 14.82 5.11 7.72
N THR A 34 14.26 4.91 8.91
CA THR A 34 13.42 3.75 9.23
C THR A 34 12.20 3.67 8.32
N ALA A 35 11.48 4.78 8.13
CA ALA A 35 10.34 4.83 7.23
C ALA A 35 10.75 4.54 5.78
N LEU A 36 11.84 5.15 5.31
CA LEU A 36 12.31 5.00 3.94
C LEU A 36 12.74 3.55 3.62
N VAL A 37 13.50 2.92 4.51
CA VAL A 37 13.91 1.51 4.39
C VAL A 37 12.68 0.60 4.32
N HIS A 38 11.69 0.84 5.19
CA HIS A 38 10.44 0.07 5.19
C HIS A 38 9.68 0.21 3.86
N TRP A 39 9.46 1.43 3.38
CA TRP A 39 8.74 1.67 2.13
C TRP A 39 9.49 1.16 0.89
N HIS A 40 10.82 1.25 0.90
CA HIS A 40 11.65 0.64 -0.15
C HIS A 40 11.55 -0.89 -0.13
N GLY A 41 11.52 -1.52 1.07
CA GLY A 41 11.30 -2.96 1.20
C GLY A 41 9.98 -3.39 0.56
N LEU A 42 8.89 -2.70 0.91
CA LEU A 42 7.58 -2.96 0.32
C LEU A 42 7.53 -2.73 -1.20
N LEU A 43 8.27 -1.73 -1.70
CA LEU A 43 8.38 -1.48 -3.14
C LEU A 43 9.09 -2.65 -3.85
N ALA A 44 10.16 -3.18 -3.26
CA ALA A 44 10.87 -4.34 -3.80
C ALA A 44 9.97 -5.59 -3.83
N GLU A 45 9.23 -5.85 -2.76
CA GLU A 45 8.24 -6.95 -2.71
C GLU A 45 7.17 -6.79 -3.81
N THR A 46 6.69 -5.57 -4.03
CA THR A 46 5.67 -5.31 -5.04
C THR A 46 6.23 -5.40 -6.45
N GLN A 47 7.49 -5.03 -6.67
CA GLN A 47 8.16 -5.24 -7.96
C GLN A 47 8.24 -6.73 -8.27
N GLN A 48 8.67 -7.56 -7.31
CA GLN A 48 8.72 -9.01 -7.49
C GLN A 48 7.33 -9.61 -7.77
N ALA A 49 6.30 -9.13 -7.06
CA ALA A 49 4.93 -9.57 -7.29
C ALA A 49 4.40 -9.15 -8.68
N LEU A 50 4.80 -7.98 -9.17
CA LEU A 50 4.49 -7.52 -10.52
C LEU A 50 5.17 -8.42 -11.56
N ASP A 51 6.48 -8.66 -11.43
CA ASP A 51 7.23 -9.50 -12.36
C ASP A 51 6.59 -10.90 -12.46
N THR A 52 6.22 -11.48 -11.31
CA THR A 52 5.53 -12.79 -11.25
C THR A 52 4.15 -12.76 -11.93
N ALA A 53 3.38 -11.69 -11.74
CA ALA A 53 2.07 -11.57 -12.35
C ALA A 53 2.15 -11.34 -13.87
N GLU A 54 3.15 -10.59 -14.33
CA GLU A 54 3.44 -10.38 -15.75
C GLU A 54 3.86 -11.68 -16.43
N ASP A 55 4.78 -12.44 -15.82
CA ASP A 55 5.20 -13.75 -16.34
C ASP A 55 4.01 -14.71 -16.46
N ALA A 56 3.15 -14.77 -15.44
CA ALA A 56 1.96 -15.62 -15.46
C ALA A 56 0.95 -15.19 -16.54
N LEU A 57 0.78 -13.89 -16.78
CA LEU A 57 -0.08 -13.38 -17.84
C LEU A 57 0.48 -13.71 -19.22
N VAL A 58 1.79 -13.53 -19.43
CA VAL A 58 2.47 -13.85 -20.70
C VAL A 58 2.38 -15.35 -20.99
N GLU A 59 2.59 -16.21 -19.99
CA GLU A 59 2.43 -17.65 -20.13
C GLU A 59 0.99 -18.02 -20.53
N ALA A 60 -0.01 -17.48 -19.84
CA ALA A 60 -1.41 -17.74 -20.14
C ALA A 60 -1.78 -17.31 -21.57
N LEU A 61 -1.35 -16.11 -21.99
CA LEU A 61 -1.58 -15.61 -23.36
C LEU A 61 -0.86 -16.45 -24.42
N GLY A 62 0.32 -17.00 -24.11
CA GLY A 62 1.06 -17.87 -25.03
C GLY A 62 0.41 -19.25 -25.26
N THR A 63 -0.51 -19.66 -24.37
CA THR A 63 -1.20 -20.95 -24.46
C THR A 63 -2.59 -20.88 -25.08
N GLN A 64 -3.18 -19.68 -25.18
CA GLN A 64 -4.54 -19.51 -25.68
C GLN A 64 -4.59 -19.17 -27.18
N PRO A 65 -5.64 -19.61 -27.91
CA PRO A 65 -5.92 -19.11 -29.25
C PRO A 65 -6.19 -17.60 -29.19
N ALA A 66 -5.67 -16.83 -30.15
CA ALA A 66 -5.70 -15.37 -30.15
C ALA A 66 -7.11 -14.73 -30.09
N ASP A 67 -8.16 -15.51 -30.34
CA ASP A 67 -9.55 -15.04 -30.44
C ASP A 67 -10.40 -15.34 -29.19
N VAL A 68 -9.84 -15.98 -28.16
CA VAL A 68 -10.57 -16.34 -26.93
C VAL A 68 -9.76 -15.91 -25.71
N PHE A 69 -10.19 -14.83 -25.07
CA PHE A 69 -9.76 -14.49 -23.71
C PHE A 69 -10.78 -15.05 -22.73
N ASP A 70 -10.37 -16.05 -21.95
CA ASP A 70 -11.21 -16.58 -20.89
C ASP A 70 -11.11 -15.74 -19.61
N ASP A 71 -11.98 -16.04 -18.65
CA ASP A 71 -12.03 -15.37 -17.35
C ASP A 71 -10.67 -15.43 -16.62
N ARG A 72 -9.87 -16.48 -16.87
CA ARG A 72 -8.56 -16.66 -16.25
C ARG A 72 -7.54 -15.62 -16.72
N VAL A 73 -7.47 -15.32 -18.02
CA VAL A 73 -6.60 -14.26 -18.55
C VAL A 73 -7.04 -12.89 -18.04
N MET A 74 -8.34 -12.66 -17.94
CA MET A 74 -8.88 -11.41 -17.39
C MET A 74 -8.52 -11.21 -15.91
N GLU A 75 -8.56 -12.27 -15.10
CA GLU A 75 -8.10 -12.23 -13.70
C GLU A 75 -6.61 -11.88 -13.59
N LEU A 76 -5.76 -12.51 -14.42
CA LEU A 76 -4.32 -12.23 -14.43
C LEU A 76 -4.02 -10.79 -14.84
N ALA A 77 -4.73 -10.27 -15.85
CA ALA A 77 -4.62 -8.87 -16.24
C ALA A 77 -5.03 -7.92 -15.10
N HIS A 78 -6.08 -8.26 -14.35
CA HIS A 78 -6.48 -7.48 -13.17
C HIS A 78 -5.42 -7.53 -12.05
N GLN A 79 -4.78 -8.68 -11.87
CA GLN A 79 -3.70 -8.86 -10.90
C GLN A 79 -2.48 -8.00 -11.26
N VAL A 80 -2.07 -7.97 -12.53
CA VAL A 80 -1.00 -7.08 -13.02
C VAL A 80 -1.36 -5.62 -12.76
N ASN A 81 -2.57 -5.17 -13.12
CA ASN A 81 -3.01 -3.79 -12.88
C ASN A 81 -2.95 -3.41 -11.40
N SER A 82 -3.37 -4.31 -10.51
CA SER A 82 -3.33 -4.10 -9.07
C SER A 82 -1.88 -4.03 -8.52
N ALA A 83 -0.98 -4.85 -9.07
CA ALA A 83 0.44 -4.82 -8.74
C ALA A 83 1.12 -3.52 -9.21
N VAL A 84 0.81 -3.05 -10.43
CA VAL A 84 1.29 -1.75 -10.95
C VAL A 84 0.81 -0.59 -10.07
N ALA A 85 -0.48 -0.53 -9.75
CA ALA A 85 -1.03 0.52 -8.89
C ALA A 85 -0.35 0.55 -7.51
N SER A 86 -0.09 -0.64 -6.94
CA SER A 86 0.63 -0.77 -5.68
C SER A 86 2.09 -0.33 -5.79
N ARG A 87 2.79 -0.70 -6.87
CA ARG A 87 4.18 -0.29 -7.13
C ARG A 87 4.27 1.23 -7.23
N ASP A 88 3.40 1.84 -8.00
CA ASP A 88 3.42 3.28 -8.26
C ASP A 88 3.10 4.07 -6.99
N GLY A 89 2.10 3.61 -6.21
CA GLY A 89 1.79 4.20 -4.90
C GLY A 89 2.99 4.13 -3.93
N ARG A 90 3.70 3.01 -3.88
CA ARG A 90 4.89 2.87 -3.02
C ARG A 90 6.07 3.69 -3.52
N ALA A 91 6.31 3.72 -4.84
CA ALA A 91 7.36 4.53 -5.45
C ALA A 91 7.12 6.03 -5.22
N MET A 92 5.86 6.47 -5.25
CA MET A 92 5.48 7.85 -4.90
C MET A 92 5.84 8.17 -3.45
N VAL A 93 5.57 7.27 -2.49
CA VAL A 93 5.94 7.46 -1.08
C VAL A 93 7.45 7.49 -0.89
N VAL A 94 8.21 6.60 -1.54
CA VAL A 94 9.68 6.61 -1.48
C VAL A 94 10.24 7.92 -2.04
N ASN A 95 9.75 8.40 -3.18
CA ASN A 95 10.14 9.69 -3.75
C ASN A 95 9.83 10.85 -2.80
N TYR A 96 8.64 10.87 -2.21
CA TYR A 96 8.28 11.84 -1.20
C TYR A 96 9.24 11.81 0.00
N LEU A 97 9.57 10.63 0.51
CA LEU A 97 10.51 10.47 1.63
C LEU A 97 11.94 10.89 1.24
N LEU A 98 12.36 10.68 -0.01
CA LEU A 98 13.68 11.11 -0.51
C LEU A 98 13.81 12.62 -0.69
N GLU A 99 12.73 13.33 -0.93
CA GLU A 99 12.74 14.78 -1.16
C GLU A 99 12.68 15.56 0.18
N PRO A 100 13.76 16.27 0.61
CA PRO A 100 13.78 16.94 1.91
C PRO A 100 12.79 18.10 2.02
N ASN A 101 12.46 18.73 0.89
CA ASN A 101 11.61 19.91 0.82
C ASN A 101 10.23 19.62 0.21
N ALA A 102 9.80 18.34 0.20
CA ALA A 102 8.52 17.96 -0.38
C ALA A 102 7.35 18.71 0.29
N PRO A 103 6.36 19.19 -0.49
CA PRO A 103 5.16 19.82 0.06
C PRO A 103 4.51 18.93 1.11
N GLY A 104 4.17 19.50 2.26
CA GLY A 104 3.59 18.73 3.37
C GLY A 104 4.58 17.92 4.20
N LYS A 105 5.91 18.10 4.08
CA LYS A 105 6.87 17.60 5.11
C LYS A 105 7.05 18.54 6.29
N ARG A 106 6.81 19.84 6.09
CA ARG A 106 7.00 20.90 7.10
C ARG A 106 5.72 21.73 7.21
N GLY A 107 5.46 22.23 8.42
CA GLY A 107 4.34 23.12 8.70
C GLY A 107 3.05 22.43 9.17
N PRO A 108 1.98 23.21 9.40
CA PRO A 108 0.67 22.69 9.80
C PRO A 108 0.11 21.78 8.70
N GLY A 109 -0.24 20.53 9.05
CA GLY A 109 -0.69 19.54 8.08
C GLY A 109 0.41 18.66 7.48
N ALA A 110 1.62 18.69 8.05
CA ALA A 110 2.68 17.78 7.61
C ALA A 110 2.21 16.32 7.64
N TRP A 111 2.46 15.58 6.55
CA TRP A 111 2.07 14.19 6.39
C TRP A 111 2.72 13.36 7.49
N ARG A 112 1.89 12.86 8.41
CA ARG A 112 2.35 12.00 9.51
C ARG A 112 2.28 10.51 9.18
N GLY A 113 1.88 10.14 7.96
CA GLY A 113 1.46 8.78 7.58
C GLY A 113 2.48 7.65 7.82
N ALA A 114 3.75 7.98 8.06
CA ALA A 114 4.79 7.01 8.43
C ALA A 114 4.93 6.73 9.94
N SER A 115 4.39 7.58 10.82
CA SER A 115 4.48 7.35 12.27
C SER A 115 3.36 6.42 12.76
N PRO A 116 3.65 5.37 13.56
CA PRO A 116 2.62 4.57 14.22
C PRO A 116 1.61 5.41 15.01
N ALA A 117 2.06 6.54 15.59
CA ALA A 117 1.20 7.47 16.32
C ALA A 117 0.19 8.19 15.40
N ALA A 118 0.51 8.37 14.11
CA ALA A 118 -0.38 9.00 13.14
C ALA A 118 -1.47 8.09 12.60
N ARG A 119 -1.25 6.77 12.65
CA ARG A 119 -2.29 5.77 12.30
C ARG A 119 -3.39 5.70 13.35
N ARG A 120 -3.17 6.24 14.55
CA ARG A 120 -4.23 6.51 15.52
C ARG A 120 -4.84 7.88 15.22
N ALA A 121 -5.66 7.96 14.17
CA ALA A 121 -6.59 9.06 14.08
C ALA A 121 -7.53 9.02 15.31
N PRO A 122 -7.94 10.17 15.87
CA PRO A 122 -9.02 10.20 16.84
C PRO A 122 -10.21 9.46 16.22
N ALA A 123 -10.77 8.48 16.92
CA ALA A 123 -11.99 7.85 16.47
C ALA A 123 -13.04 8.95 16.31
N LEU A 124 -13.48 9.20 15.08
CA LEU A 124 -14.62 10.08 14.84
C LEU A 124 -15.80 9.47 15.61
N PRO A 125 -16.48 10.23 16.49
CA PRO A 125 -17.65 9.72 17.16
C PRO A 125 -18.71 9.41 16.11
N THR A 126 -18.94 8.12 15.84
CA THR A 126 -20.04 7.67 14.98
C THR A 126 -21.27 7.47 15.84
N SER A 127 -22.37 8.15 15.50
CA SER A 127 -23.67 7.87 16.09
C SER A 127 -24.11 6.45 15.72
N PRO A 128 -24.73 5.69 16.64
CA PRO A 128 -25.28 4.38 16.31
C PRO A 128 -26.35 4.50 15.22
N PRO A 129 -26.48 3.51 14.32
CA PRO A 129 -27.50 3.52 13.29
C PRO A 129 -28.91 3.48 13.93
N THR A 130 -29.80 4.36 13.47
CA THR A 130 -31.21 4.33 13.86
C THR A 130 -31.86 3.11 13.23
N LEU A 131 -32.13 2.08 14.04
CA LEU A 131 -32.90 0.92 13.61
C LEU A 131 -34.38 1.33 13.44
N PRO A 132 -35.06 0.86 12.37
CA PRO A 132 -36.49 1.09 12.21
C PRO A 132 -37.25 0.44 13.37
N SER A 133 -38.08 1.25 14.04
CA SER A 133 -38.94 0.78 15.13
C SER A 133 -39.91 -0.25 14.58
N VAL A 134 -39.78 -1.50 15.05
CA VAL A 134 -40.74 -2.56 14.75
C VAL A 134 -42.07 -2.16 15.42
N ARG A 135 -43.00 -1.62 14.63
CA ARG A 135 -44.38 -1.49 15.07
C ARG A 135 -44.91 -2.91 15.25
N ASN A 136 -45.20 -3.28 16.49
CA ASN A 136 -45.92 -4.51 16.81
C ASN A 136 -47.33 -4.39 16.20
N THR A 137 -47.51 -4.89 14.98
CA THR A 137 -48.82 -5.21 14.44
C THR A 137 -49.35 -6.41 15.22
N THR A 138 -50.25 -6.13 16.16
CA THR A 138 -51.04 -7.16 16.84
C THR A 138 -51.92 -7.85 15.80
N ALA A 139 -51.47 -9.01 15.33
CA ALA A 139 -52.27 -9.93 14.55
C ALA A 139 -53.40 -10.46 15.45
N ARG A 140 -54.60 -9.87 15.32
CA ARG A 140 -55.81 -10.36 15.96
C ARG A 140 -56.36 -11.53 15.15
N GLY A 141 -56.01 -12.74 15.56
CA GLY A 141 -56.66 -14.00 15.19
C GLY A 141 -56.08 -15.09 16.10
N ALA A 142 -56.82 -16.02 16.69
CA ALA A 142 -58.22 -16.41 16.60
C ALA A 142 -58.54 -17.21 17.88
N ALA A 143 -59.81 -17.32 18.28
CA ALA A 143 -60.28 -18.46 19.07
C ALA A 143 -61.80 -18.60 18.93
N ARG A 144 -62.19 -19.68 18.23
CA ARG A 144 -63.40 -20.52 18.36
C ARG A 144 -64.78 -19.86 18.40
#